data_AF-A0A9Q8FK48-F1
#
_entry.id   AF-A0A9Q8FK48-F1
#
_cell.length_a   1.000
_cell.length_b   1.000
_cell.length_c   1.000
_cell.angle_alpha   90.00
_cell.angle_beta   90.00
_cell.angle_gamma   90.00
#
_symmetry.space_group_name_H-M   'P 1'
#
loop_
_entity.id
_entity.type
_entity.pdbx_description
1 polymer ?
#
loop_
_entity_poly.entity_id
_entity_poly.type
_entity_poly.pdbx_seq_one_letter_code
_entity_poly.pdbx_strand_id
1 'polypeptide(L)'
;MDTLTELFTSLSPGVKTLISAVVGFAALFFGGKTGIKAMAAFSDKNITEGLMFLGLTIAIGAISIILFVAIWGLAGDAGQDLNSEFGLLLLFLQ
;
A
#
# COMPACT_ATOMS: atom_id res chain seq x y z
N MET A 1 5.46 -16.88 13.82
CA MET A 1 4.47 -15.80 13.68
C MET A 1 5.24 -14.50 13.82
N ASP A 2 5.09 -13.58 12.87
CA ASP A 2 5.95 -12.40 12.77
C ASP A 2 5.72 -11.42 13.91
N THR A 3 6.81 -10.95 14.53
CA THR A 3 6.82 -10.06 15.71
C THR A 3 5.99 -8.78 15.51
N LEU A 4 5.90 -8.29 14.28
CA LEU A 4 5.07 -7.14 13.92
C LEU A 4 3.58 -7.45 14.07
N THR A 5 3.14 -8.64 13.68
CA THR A 5 1.74 -9.07 13.77
C THR A 5 1.32 -9.24 15.23
N GLU A 6 2.18 -9.76 16.10
CA GLU A 6 1.95 -9.83 17.56
C GLU A 6 1.89 -8.43 18.21
N LEU A 7 2.76 -7.52 17.77
CA LEU A 7 2.73 -6.12 18.20
C LEU A 7 1.43 -5.44 17.80
N PHE A 8 0.94 -5.61 16.57
CA PHE A 8 -0.31 -4.97 16.14
C PHE A 8 -1.56 -5.68 16.68
N THR A 9 -1.53 -6.99 16.94
CA THR A 9 -2.68 -7.72 17.51
C THR A 9 -2.88 -7.43 19.00
N SER A 10 -1.84 -7.06 19.74
CA SER A 10 -1.92 -6.64 21.15
C SER A 10 -2.40 -5.20 21.38
N LEU A 11 -2.53 -4.39 20.32
CA LEU A 11 -3.01 -3.00 20.41
C LEU A 11 -4.54 -2.93 20.46
N SER A 12 -5.06 -2.00 21.26
CA SER A 12 -6.49 -1.71 21.30
C SER A 12 -7.00 -1.11 19.98
N PRO A 13 -8.29 -1.28 19.64
CA PRO A 13 -8.87 -0.77 18.40
C PRO A 13 -8.68 0.75 18.20
N GLY A 14 -8.70 1.54 19.28
CA GLY A 14 -8.47 2.98 19.23
C GLY A 14 -7.04 3.33 18.78
N VAL A 15 -6.04 2.58 19.26
CA VAL A 15 -4.64 2.80 18.89
C VAL A 15 -4.39 2.37 17.44
N LYS A 16 -4.97 1.25 17.00
CA LYS A 16 -4.91 0.82 15.59
C LYS A 16 -5.47 1.88 14.65
N THR A 17 -6.64 2.44 14.99
CA THR A 17 -7.29 3.49 14.20
C THR A 17 -6.41 4.74 14.11
N LEU A 18 -5.78 5.14 15.22
CA LEU A 18 -4.87 6.29 15.24
C LEU A 18 -3.64 6.06 14.34
N ILE A 19 -3.01 4.88 14.43
CA ILE A 19 -1.86 4.53 13.59
C ILE A 19 -2.27 4.46 12.12
N SER A 20 -3.41 3.82 11.80
CA SER A 20 -3.94 3.78 10.43
C SER A 20 -4.21 5.19 9.88
N ALA A 21 -4.74 6.10 10.71
CA ALA A 21 -4.95 7.49 10.31
C ALA A 21 -3.62 8.19 10.01
N VAL A 22 -2.61 8.04 10.87
CA VAL A 22 -1.27 8.62 10.64
C VAL A 22 -0.63 8.07 9.37
N VAL A 23 -0.71 6.76 9.13
CA VAL A 23 -0.22 6.12 7.90
C VAL A 23 -0.97 6.66 6.69
N GLY A 24 -2.30 6.76 6.75
CA GLY A 24 -3.12 7.31 5.68
C GLY A 24 -2.78 8.77 5.36
N PHE A 25 -2.60 9.62 6.37
CA PHE A 25 -2.19 11.00 6.18
C PHE A 25 -0.79 11.11 5.58
N ALA A 26 0.17 10.32 6.04
CA ALA A 26 1.52 10.27 5.47
C ALA A 26 1.47 9.82 4.00
N ALA A 27 0.68 8.78 3.70
CA ALA A 27 0.51 8.26 2.35
C ALA A 27 -0.06 9.31 1.39
N LEU A 28 -1.11 10.03 1.82
CA LEU A 28 -1.72 11.09 1.02
C LEU A 28 -0.76 12.26 0.83
N PHE A 29 -0.02 12.66 1.86
CA PHE A 29 0.91 13.78 1.78
C PHE A 29 2.11 13.46 0.87
N PHE A 30 2.80 12.34 1.12
CA PHE A 30 3.96 11.95 0.34
C PHE A 30 3.57 11.48 -1.07
N GLY A 31 2.55 10.62 -1.18
CA GLY A 31 2.03 10.12 -2.45
C GLY A 31 1.43 11.21 -3.32
N GLY A 32 0.69 12.15 -2.73
CA GLY A 32 0.18 13.32 -3.45
C GLY A 32 1.31 14.21 -3.95
N LYS A 33 2.32 14.49 -3.12
CA LYS A 33 3.49 15.29 -3.52
C LYS A 33 4.28 14.63 -4.65
N THR A 34 4.54 13.32 -4.57
CA THR A 34 5.26 12.59 -5.63
C THR A 34 4.42 12.49 -6.90
N GLY A 35 3.10 12.30 -6.78
CA GLY A 35 2.18 12.27 -7.91
C GLY A 35 2.16 13.60 -8.68
N ILE A 36 2.09 14.73 -7.96
CA ILE A 36 2.17 16.06 -8.57
C ILE A 36 3.51 16.25 -9.30
N LYS A 37 4.62 15.82 -8.69
CA LYS A 37 5.94 15.90 -9.34
C LYS A 37 6.05 15.00 -10.57
N ALA A 38 5.45 13.81 -10.53
CA ALA A 38 5.40 12.92 -11.69
C ALA A 38 4.65 13.59 -12.85
N MET A 39 3.47 14.15 -12.57
CA MET A 39 2.67 14.87 -13.57
C MET A 39 3.42 16.07 -14.15
N ALA A 40 4.09 16.86 -13.31
CA ALA A 40 4.90 17.99 -13.76
C ALA A 40 6.07 17.54 -14.66
N ALA A 41 6.81 16.51 -14.26
CA ALA A 41 7.94 15.99 -15.03
C ALA A 41 7.51 15.41 -16.39
N PHE A 42 6.36 14.74 -16.46
CA PHE A 42 5.80 14.29 -17.75
C PHE A 42 5.34 15.47 -18.62
N SER A 43 4.77 16.52 -18.02
CA SER A 43 4.40 17.75 -18.74
C SER A 43 5.64 18.45 -19.33
N ASP A 44 6.77 18.42 -18.63
CA ASP A 44 8.05 19.00 -19.07
C ASP A 44 8.84 18.10 -20.03
N LYS A 45 8.23 16.99 -20.50
CA LYS A 45 8.85 15.97 -21.38
C LYS A 45 10.07 15.26 -20.75
N ASN A 46 10.29 15.39 -19.45
CA ASN A 46 11.32 14.68 -18.71
C ASN A 46 10.83 13.30 -18.27
N ILE A 47 10.85 12.36 -19.22
CA ILE A 47 10.29 11.00 -19.05
C ILE A 47 10.97 10.23 -17.92
N THR A 48 12.31 10.27 -17.82
CA THR A 48 13.06 9.55 -16.78
C THR A 48 12.66 9.99 -15.38
N GLU A 49 12.55 11.31 -15.19
CA GLU A 49 12.18 11.89 -13.89
C GLU A 49 10.70 11.66 -13.57
N GLY A 50 9.82 11.73 -14.58
CA GLY A 50 8.40 11.37 -14.46
C GLY A 50 8.20 9.92 -14.03
N LEU A 51 8.92 8.97 -14.64
CA LEU A 51 8.85 7.55 -14.27
C LEU A 51 9.36 7.28 -12.85
N MET A 52 10.42 7.97 -12.42
CA MET A 52 10.94 7.86 -11.06
C MET A 52 9.91 8.32 -10.03
N PHE A 53 9.28 9.48 -10.22
CA PHE A 53 8.27 9.99 -9.30
C PHE A 53 6.96 9.18 -9.36
N LEU A 54 6.60 8.65 -10.51
CA LEU A 54 5.47 7.73 -10.64
C LEU A 54 5.72 6.44 -9.85
N GLY A 55 6.90 5.84 -10.00
CA GLY A 55 7.32 4.65 -9.25
C GLY A 55 7.30 4.88 -7.74
N LEU A 56 7.80 6.04 -7.28
CA LEU A 56 7.71 6.43 -5.85
C LEU A 56 6.27 6.55 -5.37
N THR A 57 5.38 7.13 -6.17
CA THR A 57 3.96 7.26 -5.84
C THR A 57 3.29 5.90 -5.65
N ILE A 58 3.56 4.97 -6.57
CA ILE A 58 3.05 3.60 -6.50
C ILE A 58 3.62 2.87 -5.28
N ALA A 59 4.92 3.00 -5.01
CA ALA A 59 5.57 2.37 -3.86
C ALA A 59 4.99 2.86 -2.52
N ILE A 60 4.75 4.17 -2.37
CA ILE A 60 4.11 4.74 -1.17
C ILE A 60 2.71 4.16 -0.99
N GLY A 61 1.94 4.05 -2.07
CA GLY A 61 0.60 3.44 -2.04
C GLY A 61 0.63 1.98 -1.60
N ALA A 62 1.51 1.17 -2.20
CA ALA A 62 1.66 -0.25 -1.89
C ALA A 62 2.07 -0.48 -0.42
N ILE A 63 3.07 0.25 0.08
CA ILE A 63 3.51 0.17 1.48
C ILE A 63 2.37 0.54 2.43
N SER A 64 1.59 1.56 2.10
CA SER A 64 0.48 2.00 2.93
C SER A 64 -0.63 0.96 3.04
N ILE A 65 -0.94 0.27 1.93
CA ILE A 65 -1.90 -0.85 1.91
C ILE A 65 -1.38 -2.02 2.74
N ILE A 66 -0.11 -2.41 2.57
CA ILE A 66 0.51 -3.51 3.34
C ILE A 66 0.46 -3.20 4.84
N LEU A 67 0.82 -1.99 5.25
CA LEU A 67 0.77 -1.57 6.65
C LEU A 67 -0.66 -1.57 7.18
N PHE A 68 -1.64 -1.12 6.40
CA PHE A 68 -3.04 -1.13 6.80
C PHE A 68 -3.54 -2.55 7.04
N VAL A 69 -3.29 -3.46 6.08
CA VAL A 69 -3.64 -4.88 6.17
C VAL A 69 -2.96 -5.54 7.38
N ALA A 70 -1.69 -5.21 7.64
CA ALA A 70 -0.95 -5.72 8.80
C ALA A 70 -1.52 -5.21 10.15
N ILE A 71 -1.86 -3.92 10.26
CA ILE A 71 -2.43 -3.33 11.49
C ILE A 71 -3.76 -3.99 11.86
N TRP A 72 -4.61 -4.21 10.86
CA TRP A 72 -5.94 -4.80 11.04
C TRP A 72 -5.92 -6.33 11.06
N GLY A 73 -4.77 -6.96 10.80
CA GLY A 73 -4.66 -8.42 10.77
C GLY A 73 -5.42 -9.06 9.60
N LEU A 74 -5.75 -8.28 8.57
CA LEU A 74 -6.52 -8.71 7.39
C LEU A 74 -5.70 -9.61 6.45
N ALA A 75 -4.42 -9.85 6.73
CA ALA A 75 -3.54 -10.63 5.87
C ALA A 75 -3.98 -12.10 5.71
N GLY A 76 -4.65 -12.67 6.72
CA GLY A 76 -5.18 -14.04 6.66
C GLY A 76 -6.36 -14.20 5.69
N ASP A 77 -7.28 -13.23 5.70
CA ASP A 77 -8.50 -13.25 4.87
C ASP A 77 -8.23 -12.68 3.46
N ALA A 78 -7.49 -11.57 3.36
CA ALA A 78 -7.11 -10.98 2.07
C ALA A 78 -6.17 -11.89 1.26
N GLY A 79 -5.32 -12.68 1.94
CA GLY A 79 -4.49 -13.69 1.29
C GLY A 79 -5.29 -14.88 0.74
N GLN A 80 -6.37 -15.28 1.41
CA GLN A 80 -7.28 -16.32 0.91
C GLN A 80 -8.13 -15.81 -0.25
N ASP A 81 -8.65 -14.58 -0.18
CA ASP A 81 -9.43 -13.97 -1.27
C ASP A 81 -8.57 -13.72 -2.52
N LEU A 82 -7.34 -13.23 -2.36
CA LEU A 82 -6.40 -13.09 -3.47
C LEU A 82 -6.03 -14.44 -4.07
N ASN A 83 -5.83 -15.49 -3.26
CA ASN A 83 -5.52 -16.83 -3.78
C ASN A 83 -6.74 -17.48 -4.48
N SER A 84 -7.96 -17.16 -4.04
CA SER A 84 -9.21 -17.57 -4.69
C SER A 84 -9.39 -16.89 -6.06
N GLU A 85 -9.15 -15.57 -6.15
CA GLU A 85 -9.26 -14.81 -7.40
C GLU A 85 -8.11 -15.12 -8.38
N PHE A 86 -6.87 -15.26 -7.90
CA PHE A 86 -5.73 -15.68 -8.73
C PHE A 86 -5.79 -17.17 -9.10
N GLY A 87 -6.38 -18.03 -8.26
CA GLY A 87 -6.62 -19.44 -8.56
C GLY A 87 -7.54 -19.64 -9.77
N LEU A 88 -8.55 -18.77 -9.94
CA LEU A 88 -9.38 -18.74 -11.15
C LEU A 88 -8.59 -18.31 -12.40
N LEU A 89 -7.69 -17.32 -12.28
CA LEU A 89 -6.83 -16.88 -13.39
C LEU A 89 -5.79 -17.93 -13.81
N LEU A 90 -5.25 -18.69 -12.85
CA LEU A 90 -4.35 -19.82 -13.11
C LEU A 90 -5.06 -21.01 -13.79
N LEU A 91 -6.35 -21.20 -13.51
CA LEU A 91 -7.19 -22.23 -14.15
C LEU A 91 -7.53 -21.89 -15.61
N PHE A 92 -7.44 -20.62 -16.01
CA PHE A 92 -7.55 -20.15 -17.40
C PHE A 92 -6.22 -20.15 -18.17
N LEU A 93 -5.09 -20.35 -17.49
CA LEU A 93 -3.73 -20.42 -18.07
C LEU A 93 -3.20 -21.86 -18.22
N GLN A 94 -4.00 -22.86 -17.82
CA GLN A 94 -3.83 -24.28 -18.19
C GLN A 94 -4.69 -24.63 -19.41
#